data_AF-A0A8J7GW10-F1
#
_entry.id   AF-A0A8J7GW10-F1
#
_cell.length_a   1.000
_cell.length_b   1.000
_cell.length_c   1.000
_cell.angle_alpha   90.00
_cell.angle_beta   90.00
_cell.angle_gamma   90.00
#
_symmetry.space_group_name_H-M   'P 1'
#
loop_
_entity.id
_entity.type
_entity.pdbx_description
1 polymer ?
#
loop_
_entity_poly.entity_id
_entity_poly.type
_entity_poly.pdbx_seq_one_letter_code
_entity_poly.pdbx_strand_id
1 'polypeptide(L)'
;SPSPAEFTPRPWTLPQKVSEYINQQLIGDNLYLTRLYSPANLPGDEEGKTFDITAIKIGRTEGKVKEANLLVAFNEAVSCTENNVKLVVTS
;
A
#
# COMPACT_ATOMS: atom_id res chain seq x y z
N SER A 1 -4.86 28.20 -25.39
CA SER A 1 -4.99 26.75 -25.28
C SER A 1 -3.73 26.21 -24.63
N PRO A 2 -3.79 25.51 -23.48
CA PRO A 2 -2.62 24.87 -22.93
C PRO A 2 -2.24 23.61 -23.74
N SER A 3 -0.98 23.20 -23.59
CA SER A 3 -0.27 22.13 -24.32
C SER A 3 -0.73 20.72 -23.90
N PRO A 4 -0.63 19.68 -24.75
CA PRO A 4 -1.06 18.30 -24.46
C PRO A 4 -0.31 17.56 -23.35
N ALA A 5 0.52 18.25 -22.56
CA ALA A 5 1.38 17.68 -21.53
C ALA A 5 1.02 18.18 -20.12
N GLU A 6 -0.25 18.52 -19.88
CA GLU A 6 -0.79 18.50 -18.52
C GLU A 6 -0.72 17.05 -18.03
N PHE A 7 0.36 16.73 -17.32
CA PHE A 7 0.54 15.51 -16.56
C PHE A 7 -0.61 15.42 -15.56
N THR A 8 -1.71 14.80 -15.97
CA THR A 8 -2.73 14.36 -15.03
C THR A 8 -2.04 13.32 -14.15
N PRO A 9 -1.94 13.53 -12.81
CA PRO A 9 -1.45 12.47 -11.94
C PRO A 9 -2.32 11.25 -12.19
N ARG A 10 -1.74 10.15 -12.67
CA ARG A 10 -2.52 8.94 -12.96
C ARG A 10 -3.24 8.54 -11.67
N PRO A 11 -4.56 8.31 -11.69
CA PRO A 11 -5.39 8.40 -10.49
C PRO A 11 -5.24 7.25 -9.47
N TRP A 12 -4.17 6.45 -9.50
CA TRP A 12 -3.84 5.50 -8.43
C TRP A 12 -2.34 5.30 -8.31
N THR A 13 -1.73 5.91 -7.30
CA THR A 13 -0.37 5.54 -6.91
C THR A 13 -0.42 4.25 -6.09
N LEU A 14 0.64 3.42 -6.10
CA LEU A 14 0.77 2.25 -5.22
C LEU A 14 0.37 2.54 -3.74
N PRO A 15 0.77 3.69 -3.14
CA PRO A 15 0.27 4.15 -1.85
C PRO A 15 -1.26 4.19 -1.71
N GLN A 16 -1.96 4.63 -2.74
CA GLN A 16 -3.42 4.70 -2.74
C GLN A 16 -4.03 3.30 -2.71
N LYS A 17 -3.62 2.39 -3.60
CA LYS A 17 -4.17 1.02 -3.64
C LYS A 17 -3.93 0.25 -2.34
N VAL A 18 -2.76 0.42 -1.74
CA VAL A 18 -2.43 -0.21 -0.46
C VAL A 18 -3.24 0.40 0.69
N SER A 19 -3.37 1.72 0.75
CA SER A 19 -4.14 2.38 1.82
C SER A 19 -5.64 2.09 1.73
N GLU A 20 -6.22 2.09 0.52
CA GLU A 20 -7.61 1.67 0.27
C GLU A 20 -7.86 0.24 0.76
N TYR A 21 -6.97 -0.70 0.44
CA TYR A 21 -7.09 -2.08 0.91
C TYR A 21 -7.05 -2.20 2.44
N ILE A 22 -6.15 -1.48 3.10
CA ILE A 22 -6.05 -1.50 4.57
C ILE A 22 -7.32 -0.93 5.21
N ASN A 23 -7.88 0.15 4.65
CA ASN A 23 -9.08 0.79 5.19
C ASN A 23 -10.38 -0.02 4.99
N GLN A 24 -10.33 -1.09 4.19
CA GLN A 24 -11.46 -2.02 4.01
C GLN A 24 -11.50 -3.14 5.06
N GLN A 25 -10.48 -3.27 5.93
CA GLN A 25 -10.49 -4.28 6.97
C GLN A 25 -11.55 -3.96 8.04
N LEU A 26 -12.15 -5.01 8.61
CA LEU A 26 -13.10 -4.86 9.71
C LEU A 26 -12.36 -4.70 11.04
N ILE A 27 -13.09 -4.26 12.06
CA ILE A 27 -12.58 -4.20 13.44
C ILE A 27 -12.11 -5.60 13.87
N GLY A 28 -10.90 -5.67 14.42
CA GLY A 28 -10.29 -6.92 14.87
C GLY A 28 -9.62 -7.75 13.77
N ASP A 29 -9.70 -7.35 12.50
CA ASP A 29 -8.99 -8.04 11.43
C ASP A 29 -7.49 -7.76 11.51
N ASN A 30 -6.69 -8.83 11.54
CA ASN A 30 -5.26 -8.73 11.37
C ASN A 30 -4.93 -8.33 9.92
N LEU A 31 -3.88 -7.52 9.74
CA LEU A 31 -3.31 -7.33 8.40
C LEU A 31 -2.33 -8.45 8.08
N TYR A 32 -2.70 -9.26 7.11
CA TYR A 32 -1.84 -10.32 6.59
C TYR A 32 -0.90 -9.77 5.53
N LEU A 33 0.40 -9.87 5.78
CA LEU A 33 1.44 -9.36 4.90
C LEU A 33 1.31 -9.96 3.49
N THR A 34 1.04 -11.25 3.39
CA THR A 34 0.89 -11.95 2.11
C THR A 34 -0.24 -11.40 1.26
N ARG A 35 -1.31 -10.88 1.88
CA ARG A 35 -2.44 -10.29 1.14
C ARG A 35 -2.12 -8.91 0.58
N LEU A 36 -1.19 -8.17 1.20
CA LEU A 36 -0.77 -6.84 0.72
C LEU A 36 0.00 -6.88 -0.59
N TYR A 37 0.60 -8.02 -0.97
CA TYR A 37 1.18 -8.17 -2.30
C TYR A 37 0.13 -8.01 -3.41
N SER A 38 -1.14 -8.36 -3.18
CA SER A 38 -2.18 -8.22 -4.21
C SER A 38 -2.42 -6.76 -4.60
N PRO A 39 -2.80 -5.83 -3.70
CA PRO A 39 -2.95 -4.41 -4.06
C PRO A 39 -1.61 -3.76 -4.44
N ALA A 40 -0.48 -4.18 -3.85
CA ALA A 40 0.82 -3.59 -4.16
C ALA A 40 1.36 -3.96 -5.56
N ASN A 41 0.99 -5.12 -6.11
CA ASN A 41 1.36 -5.49 -7.48
C ASN A 41 0.51 -4.78 -8.55
N LEU A 42 -0.46 -3.94 -8.16
CA LEU A 42 -1.30 -3.17 -9.09
C LEU A 42 -1.89 -4.04 -10.22
N PRO A 43 -2.64 -5.11 -9.92
CA PRO A 43 -3.10 -6.06 -10.94
C PRO A 43 -3.98 -5.36 -11.98
N GLY A 44 -3.63 -5.53 -13.26
CA GLY A 44 -4.32 -4.89 -14.38
C GLY A 44 -3.84 -3.47 -14.68
N ASP A 45 -2.90 -2.92 -13.93
CA ASP A 45 -2.23 -1.65 -14.23
C ASP A 45 -0.91 -1.90 -15.00
N GLU A 46 -0.58 -1.04 -15.95
CA GLU A 46 0.69 -1.10 -16.68
C GLU A 46 1.88 -0.79 -15.77
N GLU A 47 1.70 0.03 -14.72
CA GLU A 47 2.76 0.34 -13.76
C GLU A 47 3.22 -0.91 -12.99
N GLY A 48 2.30 -1.82 -12.66
CA GLY A 48 2.60 -3.10 -11.99
C GLY A 48 3.52 -4.03 -12.79
N LYS A 49 3.74 -3.76 -14.09
CA LYS A 49 4.67 -4.50 -14.95
C LYS A 49 6.09 -3.93 -14.96
N THR A 50 6.32 -2.80 -14.27
CA THR A 50 7.57 -2.04 -14.38
C THR A 50 8.52 -2.24 -13.20
N PHE A 51 8.08 -2.97 -12.17
CA PHE A 51 8.86 -3.22 -10.96
C PHE A 51 8.59 -4.63 -10.41
N ASP A 52 9.54 -5.14 -9.64
CA ASP A 52 9.36 -6.31 -8.80
C ASP A 52 9.30 -5.88 -7.34
N ILE A 53 8.34 -6.42 -6.57
CA ILE A 53 8.29 -6.20 -5.12
C ILE A 53 9.29 -7.15 -4.46
N THR A 54 10.34 -6.59 -3.87
CA THR A 54 11.36 -7.36 -3.14
C THR A 54 10.97 -7.65 -1.69
N ALA A 55 10.26 -6.73 -1.04
CA ALA A 55 9.77 -6.88 0.32
C ALA A 55 8.59 -5.95 0.61
N ILE A 56 7.70 -6.37 1.49
CA ILE A 56 6.69 -5.52 2.15
C ILE A 56 6.92 -5.57 3.66
N LYS A 57 7.02 -4.41 4.29
CA LYS A 57 7.15 -4.27 5.74
C LYS A 57 5.95 -3.51 6.28
N ILE A 58 5.32 -4.05 7.32
CA ILE A 58 4.17 -3.42 7.98
C ILE A 58 4.39 -3.27 9.47
N GLY A 59 3.82 -2.21 10.04
CA GLY A 59 3.94 -1.86 11.44
C GLY A 59 3.03 -0.69 11.80
N ARG A 60 2.84 -0.45 13.10
CA ARG A 60 1.99 0.65 13.59
C ARG A 60 2.65 2.02 13.48
N THR A 61 3.97 2.05 13.35
CA THR A 61 4.77 3.27 13.17
C THR A 61 5.94 2.97 12.24
N GLU A 62 6.50 4.01 11.59
CA GLU A 62 7.61 3.87 10.64
C GLU A 62 8.80 3.11 11.24
N GLY A 63 9.17 3.40 12.50
CA GLY A 63 10.27 2.74 13.20
C GLY A 63 9.99 1.30 13.69
N LYS A 64 8.79 0.75 13.41
CA LYS A 64 8.36 -0.58 13.88
C LYS A 64 7.86 -1.48 12.75
N VAL A 65 8.11 -1.13 11.50
CA VAL A 65 7.76 -1.97 10.35
C VAL A 65 8.64 -3.22 10.28
N LYS A 66 8.05 -4.36 9.93
CA LYS A 66 8.75 -5.64 9.76
C LYS A 66 8.03 -6.53 8.74
N GLU A 67 8.73 -7.54 8.23
CA GLU A 67 8.17 -8.55 7.31
C GLU A 67 7.37 -9.61 8.09
N ALA A 68 6.29 -9.17 8.75
CA ALA A 68 5.38 -10.05 9.48
C ALA A 68 3.95 -9.51 9.42
N ASN A 69 2.98 -10.36 9.74
CA ASN A 69 1.59 -9.92 9.91
C ASN A 69 1.49 -8.87 11.03
N LEU A 70 0.58 -7.91 10.87
CA LEU A 70 0.23 -6.97 11.93
C LEU A 70 -0.96 -7.53 12.70
N LEU A 71 -0.71 -7.88 13.96
CA LEU A 71 -1.77 -8.28 14.88
C LEU A 71 -2.55 -7.06 15.36
N VAL A 72 -3.87 -7.18 15.33
CA VAL A 72 -4.84 -6.16 15.69
C VAL A 72 -5.73 -6.71 16.81
N ALA A 73 -5.99 -5.90 17.84
CA ALA A 73 -6.87 -6.36 18.91
C ALA A 73 -8.32 -6.39 18.43
N PHE A 74 -9.15 -7.25 19.02
CA PHE A 74 -10.54 -7.46 18.59
C PHE A 74 -11.43 -6.20 18.59
N ASN A 75 -11.02 -5.15 19.32
CA ASN A 75 -11.73 -3.88 19.45
C ASN A 75 -10.98 -2.70 18.78
N GLU A 76 -9.98 -2.98 17.95
CA GLU A 76 -9.24 -1.97 17.20
C GLU A 76 -9.62 -1.99 15.71
N ALA A 77 -9.70 -0.81 15.10
CA ALA A 77 -9.77 -0.63 13.66
C ALA A 77 -8.40 -0.18 13.14
N VAL A 78 -7.99 -0.71 11.99
CA VAL A 78 -6.81 -0.21 11.28
C VAL A 78 -7.21 0.93 10.34
N SER A 79 -6.33 1.92 10.22
CA SER A 79 -6.48 3.01 9.26
C SER A 79 -5.13 3.33 8.64
N CYS A 80 -5.12 3.66 7.36
CA CYS A 80 -3.93 4.01 6.60
C CYS A 80 -4.25 5.15 5.64
N THR A 81 -3.40 6.16 5.60
CA THR A 81 -3.41 7.19 4.56
C THR A 81 -2.27 6.92 3.58
N GLU A 82 -2.30 7.52 2.39
CA GLU A 82 -1.21 7.40 1.42
C GLU A 82 0.15 7.79 2.02
N ASN A 83 0.18 8.80 2.90
CA ASN A 83 1.39 9.24 3.60
C ASN A 83 1.96 8.20 4.58
N ASN A 84 1.21 7.16 4.92
CA ASN A 84 1.70 6.05 5.74
C ASN A 84 2.38 4.95 4.91
N VAL A 85 2.32 5.04 3.57
CA VAL A 85 2.93 4.07 2.66
C VAL A 85 4.17 4.68 2.00
N LYS A 86 5.34 4.09 2.25
CA LYS A 86 6.62 4.53 1.70
C LYS A 86 7.14 3.55 0.66
N LEU A 87 7.30 4.01 -0.57
CA LEU A 87 7.97 3.26 -1.63
C LEU A 87 9.49 3.49 -1.52
N VAL A 88 10.25 2.40 -1.49
CA VAL A 88 11.72 2.44 -1.49
C VAL A 88 12.20 1.70 -2.73
N VAL A 89 12.90 2.41 -3.62
CA VAL A 89 13.48 1.85 -4.85
C VAL A 89 14.94 1.49 -4.59
N THR A 90 15.33 0.28 -4.96
CA THR A 90 16.70 -0.22 -4.84
C THR A 90 17.25 -0.58 -6.22
N SER A 91 18.54 -0.33 -6.47
CA SER A 91 19.26 -0.59 -7.72
C SER A 91 20.21 -1.78 -7.60
#